data_AF-A0A7W6X0Y0-F1
#
_entry.id   AF-A0A7W6X0Y0-F1
#
_cell.length_a   1.000
_cell.length_b   1.000
_cell.length_c   1.000
_cell.angle_alpha   90.00
_cell.angle_beta   90.00
_cell.angle_gamma   90.00
#
_symmetry.space_group_name_H-M   'P 1'
#
loop_
_entity.id
_entity.type
_entity.pdbx_description
1 polymer ?
#
loop_
_entity_poly.entity_id
_entity_poly.type
_entity_poly.pdbx_seq_one_letter_code
_entity_poly.pdbx_strand_id
1 'polypeptide(L)'
;MSIVTGEISEHEDAVTLLRACFPGGSITCAPKVRAMEIITDIERAARGIYCGAIGFVGFDGTYEEVLAKAKRIFDAFRFETQEPF
;
A
#
# COMPACT_ATOMS: atom_id res chain seq x y z
N MET A 1 18.13 5.54 1.34
CA MET A 1 17.14 4.94 0.43
C MET A 1 17.83 3.83 -0.32
N SER A 2 17.24 2.64 -0.36
CA SER A 2 17.76 1.51 -1.11
C SER A 2 16.83 1.24 -2.30
N ILE A 3 17.38 0.69 -3.40
CA ILE A 3 16.64 0.34 -4.60
C ILE A 3 16.78 -1.17 -4.82
N VAL A 4 15.67 -1.85 -5.08
CA VAL A 4 15.62 -3.27 -5.42
C VAL A 4 14.93 -3.38 -6.77
N THR A 5 15.54 -4.12 -7.70
CA THR A 5 15.02 -4.33 -9.06
C THR A 5 14.94 -5.83 -9.36
N GLY A 6 14.09 -6.19 -10.32
CA GLY A 6 13.90 -7.56 -10.80
C GLY A 6 13.04 -7.58 -12.05
N GLU A 7 13.01 -8.71 -12.74
CA GLU A 7 12.19 -8.94 -13.92
C GLU A 7 10.96 -9.76 -13.54
N ILE A 8 9.79 -9.39 -14.08
CA ILE A 8 8.55 -10.13 -13.89
C ILE A 8 8.61 -11.40 -14.76
N SER A 9 8.07 -12.51 -14.25
CA SER A 9 7.98 -13.76 -15.00
C SER A 9 7.06 -13.61 -16.22
N GLU A 10 7.32 -14.37 -17.29
CA GLU A 10 6.55 -14.35 -18.55
C GLU A 10 5.04 -14.60 -18.38
N HIS A 11 4.62 -15.20 -17.26
CA HIS A 11 3.24 -15.54 -16.97
C HIS A 11 2.59 -14.64 -15.92
N GLU A 12 3.26 -13.56 -15.52
CA GLU A 12 2.80 -12.63 -14.50
C GLU A 12 2.68 -11.22 -15.07
N ASP A 13 1.83 -10.40 -14.45
CA ASP A 13 1.61 -9.01 -14.83
C ASP A 13 1.79 -8.05 -13.64
N ALA A 14 1.63 -6.75 -13.91
CA ALA A 14 1.71 -5.71 -12.90
C ALA A 14 0.70 -5.89 -11.75
N VAL A 15 -0.47 -6.48 -12.04
CA VAL A 15 -1.51 -6.69 -11.03
C VAL A 15 -1.12 -7.83 -10.10
N THR A 16 -0.59 -8.94 -10.61
CA THR A 16 -0.08 -10.00 -9.72
C THR A 16 1.11 -9.52 -8.89
N LEU A 17 2.03 -8.74 -9.50
CA LEU A 17 3.14 -8.15 -8.76
C LEU A 17 2.65 -7.25 -7.61
N LEU A 18 1.70 -6.35 -7.88
CA LEU A 18 1.08 -5.50 -6.86
C LEU A 18 0.46 -6.36 -5.74
N ARG A 19 -0.30 -7.40 -6.09
CA ARG A 19 -0.93 -8.29 -5.09
C ARG A 19 0.09 -9.02 -4.21
N ALA A 20 1.26 -9.38 -4.75
CA ALA A 20 2.32 -10.06 -4.00
C ALA A 20 3.08 -9.10 -3.07
N CYS A 21 3.33 -7.88 -3.53
CA CYS A 21 4.14 -6.90 -2.81
C CYS A 21 3.35 -6.07 -1.80
N PHE A 22 2.05 -5.88 -2.02
CA PHE A 22 1.20 -5.06 -1.18
C PHE A 22 0.84 -5.72 0.17
N PRO A 23 0.66 -4.94 1.25
CA PRO A 23 1.11 -3.56 1.45
C PRO A 23 2.64 -3.45 1.55
N GLY A 24 3.16 -2.24 1.33
CA GLY A 24 4.59 -1.96 1.29
C GLY A 24 5.34 -2.39 2.57
N GLY A 25 6.36 -3.23 2.40
CA GLY A 25 7.09 -3.88 3.50
C GLY A 25 7.82 -2.92 4.45
N SER A 26 8.14 -1.70 3.99
CA SER A 26 8.82 -0.67 4.79
C SER A 26 7.98 -0.14 5.96
N ILE A 27 6.67 -0.37 5.96
CA ILE A 27 5.77 0.07 7.03
C ILE A 27 5.21 -1.10 7.82
N THR A 28 5.04 -2.26 7.18
CA THR A 28 4.48 -3.43 7.86
C THR A 28 5.51 -4.22 8.64
N CYS A 29 6.80 -3.98 8.47
CA CYS A 29 7.87 -4.81 9.04
C CYS A 29 7.79 -6.28 8.57
N ALA A 30 8.69 -7.13 9.08
CA ALA A 30 8.75 -8.56 8.78
C ALA A 30 8.69 -9.38 10.09
N PRO A 31 8.05 -10.56 10.11
CA PRO A 31 7.21 -11.15 9.06
C PRO A 31 5.90 -10.38 8.84
N LYS A 32 5.56 -10.08 7.58
CA LYS A 32 4.49 -9.14 7.19
C LYS A 32 3.13 -9.46 7.83
N VAL A 33 2.69 -10.72 7.74
CA VAL A 33 1.38 -11.16 8.26
C VAL A 33 1.31 -10.92 9.77
N ARG A 34 2.31 -11.40 10.53
CA ARG A 34 2.31 -11.27 11.99
C ARG A 34 2.35 -9.82 12.46
N ALA A 35 3.11 -8.98 11.76
CA ALA A 35 3.19 -7.58 12.10
C ALA A 35 1.86 -6.84 11.80
N MET A 36 1.17 -7.19 10.71
CA MET A 36 -0.16 -6.64 10.42
C MET A 36 -1.23 -7.06 11.43
N GLU A 37 -1.16 -8.28 11.97
CA GLU A 37 -2.02 -8.71 13.09
C GLU A 37 -1.81 -7.81 14.31
N ILE A 38 -0.55 -7.60 14.72
CA ILE A 38 -0.19 -6.75 15.86
C ILE A 38 -0.65 -5.30 15.64
N ILE A 39 -0.43 -4.75 14.45
CA ILE A 39 -0.90 -3.40 14.09
C ILE A 39 -2.42 -3.31 14.26
N THR A 40 -3.16 -4.32 13.77
CA THR A 40 -4.62 -4.37 13.86
C THR A 40 -5.09 -4.39 15.31
N ASP A 41 -4.43 -5.20 16.16
CA ASP A 41 -4.75 -5.31 17.59
C ASP A 41 -4.50 -4.01 18.36
N ILE A 42 -3.45 -3.27 17.99
CA ILE A 42 -3.06 -2.01 18.63
C ILE A 42 -3.96 -0.86 18.16
N GLU A 43 -4.14 -0.70 16.85
CA GLU A 43 -4.85 0.46 16.27
C GLU A 43 -6.37 0.33 16.36
N ARG A 44 -6.89 -0.90 16.37
CA ARG A 44 -8.34 -1.19 16.48
C ARG A 44 -9.22 -0.45 15.48
N ALA A 45 -8.64 0.03 14.38
CA ALA A 45 -9.30 0.78 13.33
C ALA A 45 -8.63 0.45 11.99
N ALA A 46 -9.41 0.46 10.90
CA ALA A 46 -8.85 0.30 9.57
C ALA A 46 -8.05 1.56 9.17
N ARG A 47 -6.82 1.37 8.66
CA ARG A 47 -5.99 2.46 8.14
C ARG A 47 -6.56 3.09 6.86
N GLY A 48 -7.42 2.38 6.13
CA GLY A 48 -7.92 2.84 4.83
C GLY A 48 -6.78 3.07 3.85
N ILE A 49 -6.72 4.25 3.22
CA ILE A 49 -5.62 4.60 2.30
C ILE A 49 -4.30 4.89 3.04
N TYR A 50 -4.32 5.17 4.35
CA TYR A 50 -3.08 5.40 5.11
C TYR A 50 -2.23 4.12 5.11
N CYS A 51 -0.97 4.24 4.73
CA CYS A 51 -0.05 3.13 4.49
C CYS A 51 -0.48 2.15 3.38
N GLY A 52 -1.50 2.50 2.59
CA GLY A 52 -1.80 1.88 1.31
C GLY A 52 -0.97 2.49 0.18
N ALA A 53 -1.41 2.34 -1.06
CA ALA A 53 -0.73 2.86 -2.23
C ALA A 53 -1.70 3.52 -3.21
N ILE A 54 -1.20 4.49 -3.98
CA ILE A 54 -1.89 5.12 -5.10
C ILE A 54 -0.98 4.97 -6.31
N GLY A 55 -1.53 4.50 -7.42
CA GLY A 55 -0.75 4.24 -8.62
C GLY A 55 -1.62 4.13 -9.86
N PHE A 56 -0.99 3.85 -10.99
CA PHE A 56 -1.64 3.58 -12.27
C PHE A 56 -1.06 2.33 -12.92
N VAL A 57 -1.89 1.66 -13.73
CA VAL A 57 -1.51 0.57 -14.62
C VAL A 57 -1.88 0.99 -16.03
N GLY A 58 -0.89 1.09 -16.91
CA GLY A 58 -1.07 1.40 -18.33
C GLY A 58 -1.42 0.16 -19.16
N PHE A 59 -2.04 0.37 -20.33
CA PHE A 59 -2.35 -0.71 -21.28
C PHE A 59 -1.12 -1.36 -21.92
N ASP A 60 0.02 -0.69 -21.82
CA ASP A 60 1.34 -1.17 -22.25
C ASP A 60 2.08 -1.96 -21.16
N GLY A 61 1.43 -2.22 -20.02
CA GLY A 61 2.03 -2.92 -18.88
C GLY A 61 2.86 -2.00 -17.98
N THR A 62 2.90 -0.69 -18.24
CA THR A 62 3.54 0.26 -17.33
C THR A 62 2.81 0.28 -15.99
N TYR A 63 3.58 0.32 -14.91
CA TYR A 63 3.05 0.35 -13.56
C TYR A 63 3.92 1.23 -12.67
N GLU A 64 3.27 2.16 -12.00
CA GLU A 64 3.90 2.98 -10.97
C GLU A 64 2.94 3.16 -9.80
N GLU A 65 3.46 3.05 -8.58
CA GLU A 65 2.74 3.36 -7.37
C GLU A 65 3.59 4.18 -6.41
N VAL A 66 2.92 4.95 -5.57
CA VAL A 66 3.51 5.63 -4.42
C VAL A 66 2.77 5.25 -3.16
N LEU A 67 3.54 5.15 -2.08
CA LEU A 67 3.01 4.88 -0.76
C LEU A 67 2.21 6.07 -0.22
N ALA A 68 0.95 5.83 0.14
CA ALA A 68 0.08 6.84 0.73
C ALA A 68 0.42 7.06 2.21
N LYS A 69 0.95 8.24 2.54
CA LYS A 69 1.38 8.60 3.90
C LYS A 69 0.35 9.39 4.70
N ALA A 70 -0.71 9.85 4.06
CA ALA A 70 -1.77 10.62 4.72
C ALA A 70 -3.11 10.27 4.09
N LYS A 71 -4.15 10.20 4.93
CA LYS A 71 -5.53 10.01 4.52
C LYS A 71 -6.27 11.33 4.69
N ARG A 72 -6.54 12.00 3.57
CA ARG A 72 -7.48 13.12 3.48
C ARG A 72 -8.49 12.77 2.40
N ILE A 73 -9.71 12.43 2.83
CA ILE A 73 -10.81 12.14 1.91
C ILE A 73 -11.67 13.40 1.88
N PHE A 74 -11.80 14.00 0.69
CA PHE A 74 -12.69 15.11 0.44
C PHE A 74 -13.97 14.56 -0.18
N ASP A 75 -14.99 14.37 0.65
CA ASP A 75 -16.36 14.17 0.18
C ASP A 75 -17.08 15.52 0.22
N ALA A 76 -17.99 15.77 -0.73
CA ALA A 76 -18.61 17.08 -0.98
C ALA A 76 -19.30 17.74 0.23
N PHE A 77 -19.45 17.03 1.37
CA PHE A 77 -20.07 17.52 2.61
C PHE A 77 -19.33 17.10 3.89
N ARG A 78 -18.14 16.48 3.84
CA ARG A 78 -17.45 16.01 5.06
C ARG A 78 -15.94 15.95 4.91
N PHE A 79 -15.24 16.58 5.86
CA PHE A 79 -13.78 16.52 5.97
C PHE A 79 -13.39 15.52 7.06
N GLU A 80 -12.73 14.43 6.67
CA GLU A 80 -12.16 13.46 7.61
C GLU A 80 -10.63 13.41 7.47
N THR A 81 -9.94 13.90 8.51
CA THR A 81 -8.51 13.67 8.72
C THR A 81 -8.33 12.57 9.74
N GLN A 82 -7.64 11.51 9.34
CA GLN A 82 -7.18 10.48 10.26
C GLN A 82 -5.71 10.76 10.59
N GLU A 83 -5.46 11.23 11.81
CA GLU A 83 -4.10 11.37 12.33
C GLU A 83 -3.52 9.97 12.63
N PRO A 84 -2.19 9.77 12.48
CA PRO A 84 -1.55 8.55 12.96
C PRO A 84 -1.74 8.47 14.49
N PHE A 85 -2.11 7.27 14.98
CA PHE A 85 -2.20 6.99 16.41
C PHE A 85 -0.87 7.20 17.13
#